data_AF-A0A9E7SXA3-F1
#
_entry.id   AF-A0A9E7SXA3-F1
#
_cell.length_a   1.000
_cell.length_b   1.000
_cell.length_c   1.000
_cell.angle_alpha   90.00
_cell.angle_beta   90.00
_cell.angle_gamma   90.00
#
_symmetry.space_group_name_H-M   'P 1'
#
loop_
_entity.id
_entity.type
_entity.pdbx_description
1 polymer ?
#
loop_
_entity_poly.entity_id
_entity_poly.type
_entity_poly.pdbx_seq_one_letter_code
_entity_poly.pdbx_strand_id
1 'polypeptide(L)'
;MNGTTTKRLEDRTTEFMHALAAADVDAANISADRSGAGMMVHTWLPEADLEAAEEIAGDHGFELYGETLTELKAKYNRAAADQGRKRYRFEAEEGA
;
A
#
# COMPACT_ATOMS: atom_id res chain seq x y z
N MET A 1 11.64 18.59 -17.37
CA MET A 1 12.72 17.80 -16.74
C MET A 1 12.02 16.84 -15.80
N ASN A 2 11.58 15.67 -16.28
CA ASN A 2 10.62 14.81 -15.54
C ASN A 2 11.26 13.49 -15.05
N GLY A 3 12.54 13.23 -15.35
CA GLY A 3 13.18 11.97 -14.97
C GLY A 3 13.59 11.88 -13.49
N THR A 4 13.77 13.00 -12.80
CA THR A 4 14.26 13.02 -11.41
C THR A 4 13.13 12.84 -10.39
N THR A 5 11.92 13.34 -10.67
CA THR A 5 10.75 13.21 -9.81
C THR A 5 10.19 11.79 -9.84
N THR A 6 10.05 11.21 -11.02
CA THR A 6 9.65 9.80 -11.18
C THR A 6 10.63 8.85 -10.47
N LYS A 7 11.94 9.05 -10.64
CA LYS A 7 12.95 8.19 -9.99
C LYS A 7 12.88 8.27 -8.46
N ARG A 8 12.65 9.47 -7.91
CA ARG A 8 12.45 9.66 -6.46
C ARG A 8 11.19 8.98 -5.95
N LEU A 9 10.12 8.96 -6.73
CA LEU A 9 8.87 8.28 -6.36
C LEU A 9 9.05 6.76 -6.37
N GLU A 10 9.72 6.20 -7.38
CA GLU A 10 10.04 4.76 -7.44
C GLU A 10 10.95 4.34 -6.27
N ASP A 11 12.00 5.13 -5.98
CA ASP A 11 12.89 4.89 -4.85
C ASP A 11 12.10 4.88 -3.51
N ARG A 12 11.26 5.89 -3.27
CA ARG A 12 10.36 5.95 -2.09
C ARG A 12 9.39 4.77 -2.03
N THR A 13 8.87 4.33 -3.17
CA THR A 13 7.96 3.17 -3.24
C THR A 13 8.68 1.89 -2.81
N THR A 14 9.91 1.70 -3.28
CA THR A 14 10.75 0.57 -2.88
C THR A 14 11.10 0.63 -1.39
N GLU A 15 11.47 1.80 -0.87
CA GLU A 15 11.73 1.99 0.56
C GLU A 15 10.50 1.68 1.41
N PHE A 16 9.32 2.16 1.01
CA PHE A 16 8.06 1.86 1.69
C PHE A 16 7.74 0.36 1.72
N MET A 17 7.87 -0.35 0.60
CA MET A 17 7.66 -1.80 0.57
C MET A 17 8.65 -2.54 1.48
N HIS A 18 9.90 -2.09 1.55
CA HIS A 18 10.89 -2.65 2.47
C HIS A 18 10.57 -2.34 3.93
N ALA A 19 10.10 -1.13 4.24
CA ALA A 19 9.68 -0.76 5.59
C ALA A 19 8.48 -1.60 6.04
N LEU A 20 7.46 -1.80 5.19
CA LEU A 20 6.34 -2.69 5.48
C LEU A 20 6.78 -4.14 5.73
N ALA A 21 7.74 -4.64 4.96
CA ALA A 21 8.24 -6.01 5.12
C ALA A 21 9.16 -6.18 6.33
N ALA A 22 9.79 -5.10 6.81
CA ALA A 22 10.70 -5.12 7.95
C ALA A 22 10.01 -4.77 9.28
N ALA A 23 8.85 -4.10 9.21
CA ALA A 23 8.05 -3.77 10.38
C ALA A 23 7.43 -5.04 11.01
N ASP A 24 7.04 -4.93 12.28
CA ASP A 24 6.35 -5.98 13.01
C ASP A 24 4.85 -6.03 12.64
N VAL A 25 4.57 -5.98 11.34
CA VAL A 25 3.23 -6.09 10.75
C VAL A 25 3.16 -7.37 9.91
N ASP A 26 2.03 -8.06 9.95
CA ASP A 26 1.84 -9.30 9.21
C ASP A 26 1.42 -9.04 7.75
N ALA A 27 2.24 -8.27 7.04
CA ALA A 27 2.03 -7.88 5.66
C ALA A 27 2.37 -9.03 4.69
N ALA A 28 1.48 -9.29 3.74
CA ALA A 28 1.64 -10.33 2.73
C ALA A 28 1.25 -9.86 1.33
N ASN A 29 1.81 -10.52 0.32
CA ASN A 29 1.57 -10.23 -1.10
C ASN A 29 1.69 -8.73 -1.43
N ILE A 30 2.79 -8.12 -0.97
CA ILE A 30 3.11 -6.72 -1.25
C ILE A 30 3.42 -6.59 -2.75
N SER A 31 2.75 -5.67 -3.44
CA SER A 31 3.00 -5.33 -4.83
C SER A 31 2.91 -3.83 -5.04
N ALA A 32 3.63 -3.31 -6.04
CA ALA A 32 3.55 -1.91 -6.44
C ALA A 32 3.23 -1.79 -7.93
N ASP A 33 2.39 -0.83 -8.27
CA ASP A 33 1.91 -0.57 -9.61
C ASP A 33 1.88 0.95 -9.86
N ARG A 34 2.20 1.37 -11.08
CA ARG A 34 2.09 2.79 -11.47
C ARG A 34 0.62 3.14 -11.74
N SER A 35 0.13 4.22 -11.16
CA SER A 35 -1.18 4.80 -11.44
C SER A 35 -1.05 6.00 -12.38
N GLY A 36 -2.19 6.55 -12.83
CA GLY A 36 -2.20 7.81 -13.57
C GLY A 36 -1.76 9.02 -12.75
N ALA A 37 -1.80 8.93 -11.41
CA ALA A 37 -1.46 10.00 -10.47
C ALA A 37 -0.08 9.82 -9.81
N GLY A 38 0.45 8.58 -9.75
CA GLY A 38 1.76 8.29 -9.19
C GLY A 38 1.99 6.80 -9.00
N MET A 39 2.27 6.36 -7.77
CA MET A 39 2.53 4.96 -7.43
C MET A 39 1.49 4.44 -6.45
N MET A 40 1.05 3.21 -6.66
CA MET A 40 0.15 2.48 -5.78
C MET A 40 0.89 1.28 -5.21
N VAL A 41 0.71 1.02 -3.91
CA VAL A 41 1.17 -0.19 -3.25
C VAL A 41 -0.03 -0.94 -2.70
N HIS A 42 -0.09 -2.23 -3.01
CA HIS A 42 -1.09 -3.15 -2.51
C HIS A 42 -0.45 -4.13 -1.54
N THR A 43 -1.13 -4.40 -0.44
CA THR A 43 -0.70 -5.41 0.53
C THR A 43 -1.91 -6.00 1.26
N TRP A 44 -1.71 -7.17 1.85
CA TRP A 44 -2.66 -7.82 2.72
C TRP A 44 -2.15 -7.78 4.15
N LEU A 45 -2.94 -7.24 5.07
CA LEU A 45 -2.58 -7.17 6.49
C LEU A 45 -3.81 -7.41 7.37
N PRO A 46 -3.63 -7.91 8.60
CA PRO A 46 -4.66 -7.89 9.62
C PRO A 46 -5.13 -6.46 9.89
N GLU A 47 -6.40 -6.28 10.26
CA GLU A 47 -6.90 -4.95 10.65
C GLU A 47 -6.16 -4.36 11.87
N ALA A 48 -5.65 -5.22 12.76
CA ALA A 48 -4.85 -4.81 13.91
C ALA A 48 -3.53 -4.12 13.53
N ASP A 49 -2.99 -4.42 12.35
CA ASP A 49 -1.70 -3.88 11.89
C ASP A 49 -1.89 -2.67 10.96
N LEU A 50 -3.13 -2.24 10.72
CA LEU A 50 -3.44 -1.16 9.79
C LEU A 50 -2.87 0.17 10.25
N GLU A 51 -3.02 0.52 11.52
CA GLU A 51 -2.53 1.78 12.08
C GLU A 51 -1.00 1.91 11.91
N ALA A 52 -0.26 0.84 12.20
CA ALA A 52 1.19 0.80 12.01
C ALA A 52 1.56 0.91 10.51
N ALA A 53 0.82 0.23 9.63
CA ALA A 53 1.03 0.34 8.19
C ALA A 53 0.73 1.75 7.65
N GLU A 54 -0.27 2.44 8.19
CA GLU A 54 -0.60 3.83 7.87
C GLU A 54 0.48 4.81 8.35
N GLU A 55 1.03 4.62 9.55
CA GLU A 55 2.13 5.43 10.07
C GLU A 55 3.37 5.32 9.16
N ILE A 56 3.75 4.08 8.82
CA ILE A 56 4.84 3.81 7.88
C ILE A 56 4.54 4.43 6.51
N ALA A 57 3.32 4.29 6.00
CA ALA A 57 2.94 4.90 4.73
C ALA A 57 3.13 6.43 4.76
N GLY A 58 2.69 7.09 5.83
CA GLY A 58 2.85 8.52 6.04
C GLY A 58 4.30 8.98 6.02
N ASP A 59 5.21 8.25 6.67
CA ASP A 59 6.65 8.53 6.66
C ASP A 59 7.27 8.48 5.26
N HIS A 60 6.69 7.69 4.36
CA HIS A 60 7.10 7.58 2.96
C HIS A 60 6.25 8.43 1.99
N GLY A 61 5.32 9.24 2.52
CA GLY A 61 4.40 10.11 1.78
C GLY A 61 3.42 9.33 0.91
N PHE A 62 2.96 8.18 1.42
CA PHE A 62 1.85 7.41 0.92
C PHE A 62 0.63 7.63 1.82
N GLU A 63 -0.55 7.64 1.22
CA GLU A 63 -1.81 7.73 1.95
C GLU A 63 -2.65 6.48 1.71
N LEU A 64 -3.41 6.05 2.71
CA LEU A 64 -4.36 4.96 2.54
C LEU A 64 -5.48 5.42 1.60
N TYR A 65 -5.63 4.73 0.46
CA TYR A 65 -6.57 5.11 -0.58
C TYR A 65 -7.77 4.16 -0.67
N GLY A 66 -8.96 4.70 -0.36
CA GLY A 66 -10.27 4.11 -0.64
C GLY A 66 -10.72 2.98 0.29
N GLU A 67 -12.04 2.69 0.23
CA GLU A 67 -12.72 1.58 0.92
C GLU A 67 -11.83 0.34 0.93
N THR A 68 -11.56 -0.19 2.12
CA THR A 68 -10.76 -1.42 2.26
C THR A 68 -11.19 -2.39 1.18
N LEU A 69 -10.27 -2.98 0.41
CA LEU A 69 -10.64 -3.87 -0.70
C LEU A 69 -11.49 -5.06 -0.24
N THR A 70 -11.58 -5.26 1.06
CA THR A 70 -12.60 -6.03 1.79
C THR A 70 -14.04 -5.66 1.44
N GLU A 71 -14.43 -4.40 1.31
CA GLU A 71 -15.78 -3.96 0.92
C GLU A 71 -16.04 -4.26 -0.57
N LEU A 72 -15.05 -4.02 -1.44
CA LEU A 72 -15.10 -4.41 -2.85
C LEU A 72 -15.13 -5.94 -3.05
N LYS A 73 -14.44 -6.72 -2.20
CA LYS A 73 -14.45 -8.19 -2.25
C LYS A 73 -15.64 -8.82 -1.53
N ALA A 74 -16.21 -8.21 -0.49
CA ALA A 74 -17.47 -8.66 0.09
C ALA A 74 -18.60 -8.67 -0.95
N LYS A 75 -18.53 -7.77 -1.94
CA LYS A 75 -19.45 -7.73 -3.08
C LYS A 75 -19.15 -8.74 -4.19
N TYR A 76 -17.90 -9.25 -4.32
CA TYR A 76 -17.48 -10.02 -5.51
C TYR A 76 -16.72 -11.34 -5.26
N ASN A 77 -16.24 -11.67 -4.06
CA ASN A 77 -15.49 -12.91 -3.81
C ASN A 77 -15.45 -13.33 -2.33
N ARG A 78 -16.22 -14.38 -2.00
CA ARG A 78 -16.24 -15.06 -0.69
C ARG A 78 -14.94 -15.80 -0.35
N ALA A 79 -14.01 -15.93 -1.30
CA ALA A 79 -12.78 -16.74 -1.19
C ALA A 79 -11.52 -15.95 -0.76
N ALA A 80 -11.65 -14.64 -0.54
CA ALA A 80 -10.50 -13.73 -0.46
C ALA A 80 -10.33 -13.05 0.90
N ALA A 81 -10.93 -13.57 1.97
CA ALA A 81 -10.47 -13.31 3.33
C ALA A 81 -9.38 -14.33 3.64
N ASP A 82 -8.14 -14.04 3.22
CA ASP A 82 -7.00 -14.89 3.55
C ASP A 82 -6.75 -14.77 5.05
N GLN A 83 -7.05 -15.82 5.83
CA GLN A 83 -6.59 -15.99 7.22
C GLN A 83 -6.78 -14.78 8.16
N GLY A 84 -7.85 -13.99 8.00
CA GLY A 84 -8.12 -12.80 8.83
C GLY A 84 -7.45 -11.50 8.35
N ARG A 85 -6.79 -11.51 7.19
CA ARG A 85 -6.19 -10.33 6.55
C ARG A 85 -7.16 -9.68 5.56
N LYS A 86 -7.06 -8.35 5.47
CA LYS A 86 -7.78 -7.49 4.54
C LYS A 86 -6.78 -6.93 3.53
N ARG A 87 -7.25 -6.63 2.31
CA ARG A 87 -6.39 -6.01 1.30
C ARG A 87 -6.50 -4.50 1.40
N TYR A 88 -5.36 -3.82 1.41
CA TYR A 88 -5.24 -2.37 1.47
C TYR A 88 -4.48 -1.84 0.26
N ARG A 89 -4.68 -0.54 0.00
CA ARG A 89 -4.04 0.20 -1.06
C ARG A 89 -3.51 1.50 -0.47
N PHE A 90 -2.24 1.75 -0.70
CA PHE A 90 -1.57 3.00 -0.39
C PHE A 90 -1.20 3.69 -1.70
N GLU A 91 -1.37 5.01 -1.79
CA GLU A 91 -1.04 5.77 -3.01
C GLU A 91 -0.18 6.99 -2.67
N ALA A 92 0.79 7.27 -3.53
CA ALA A 92 1.63 8.46 -3.49
C ALA A 92 1.59 9.15 -4.86
N GLU A 93 1.36 10.45 -4.88
CA GLU A 93 1.34 11.26 -6.10
C GLU A 93 2.76 11.67 -6.54
N GLU A 94 2.97 11.88 -7.83
CA GLU A 94 4.29 12.23 -8.40
C GLU A 94 4.80 13.65 -8.03
N GLY A 95 4.08 14.38 -7.16
CA GLY A 95 4.39 15.76 -6.75
C GLY A 95 4.34 16.06 -5.24
N ALA A 96 4.17 15.05 -4.39
CA ALA A 96 4.09 15.18 -2.93
C ALA A 96 5.48 15.20 -2.26
#